data_AF-A0A1G6E9C2-F1
#
_entry.id   AF-A0A1G6E9C2-F1
#
_cell.length_a   1.000
_cell.length_b   1.000
_cell.length_c   1.000
_cell.angle_alpha   90.00
_cell.angle_beta   90.00
_cell.angle_gamma   90.00
#
_symmetry.space_group_name_H-M   'P 1'
#
loop_
_entity.id
_entity.type
_entity.pdbx_description
1 polymer ?
#
loop_
_entity_poly.entity_id
_entity_poly.type
_entity_poly.pdbx_seq_one_letter_code
_entity_poly.pdbx_strand_id
1 'polypeptide(L)'
;MNNYRLYAKLFHKPDSSNFSAVPCEVEKWIPINHWTFEQIKRSPLLDLEVVKAYHSNMFYDNGINHCIMLLDNCGNGGILVESEGYDYPRYSCFVPNARTLYEAHLMTDAERELRGLIRTAANKALETVFADEDAEILSADLIDEDEVSRLVKTAIVERLNQHPGINEARCLSPWIPEQPDIDIKTEPLKKIKFYCPLKIMQIPDEGDYMDLDDYDGEPEDLPSYCAVSAAGDINLAIEEYASPCEEDRGIMAYLGGREMLGKVYSIFPYVEKMDNDLWGVFECKVFEDLDSYELEALRSELSGQASDGWGEGFEQREIETDDFGKLYVSFYGAPGWAMKTGEEMGIPDIEDDQGLDDGDISMY
;
A
#
# COMPACT_ATOMS: atom_id res chain seq x y z
N MET A 1 9.90 18.52 2.56
CA MET A 1 8.67 19.29 2.22
C MET A 1 8.31 20.19 3.39
N ASN A 2 7.76 21.38 3.16
CA ASN A 2 7.19 22.18 4.24
C ASN A 2 5.83 21.60 4.65
N ASN A 3 5.58 21.51 5.96
CA ASN A 3 4.30 21.05 6.48
C ASN A 3 3.15 21.96 6.03
N TYR A 4 1.97 21.37 5.81
CA TYR A 4 0.80 22.11 5.35
C TYR A 4 0.16 22.88 6.50
N ARG A 5 -0.17 24.16 6.30
CA ARG A 5 -0.79 25.01 7.33
C ARG A 5 -2.21 25.41 6.97
N LEU A 6 -3.11 25.31 7.94
CA LEU A 6 -4.47 25.82 7.84
C LEU A 6 -4.96 26.44 9.16
N TYR A 7 -6.04 27.21 9.10
CA TYR A 7 -6.74 27.65 10.29
C TYR A 7 -7.95 26.75 10.53
N ALA A 8 -8.04 26.13 11.70
CA ALA A 8 -9.12 25.21 12.04
C ALA A 8 -9.75 25.55 13.39
N LYS A 9 -11.00 25.14 13.59
CA LYS A 9 -11.65 25.18 14.90
C LYS A 9 -11.55 23.79 15.53
N LEU A 10 -10.63 23.66 16.48
CA LEU A 10 -10.40 22.44 17.24
C LEU A 10 -11.35 22.41 18.44
N PHE A 11 -12.22 21.40 18.51
CA PHE A 11 -13.16 21.23 19.61
C PHE A 11 -12.86 19.97 20.41
N HIS A 12 -12.60 20.12 21.70
CA HIS A 12 -12.67 19.02 22.67
C HIS A 12 -14.05 18.96 23.35
N LYS A 13 -14.66 20.14 23.56
CA LYS A 13 -16.03 20.34 24.02
C LYS A 13 -16.47 21.73 23.56
N PRO A 14 -17.67 21.90 22.97
CA PRO A 14 -18.13 23.22 22.55
C PRO A 14 -18.39 24.10 23.79
N ASP A 15 -17.41 24.92 24.14
CA ASP A 15 -17.56 26.08 25.01
C ASP A 15 -18.06 27.24 24.12
N SER A 16 -19.15 27.88 24.53
CA SER A 16 -19.83 28.95 23.80
C SER A 16 -19.05 30.27 23.70
N SER A 17 -17.83 30.36 24.23
CA SER A 17 -17.07 31.62 24.35
C SER A 17 -15.89 31.78 23.40
N ASN A 18 -15.43 30.73 22.70
CA ASN A 18 -14.32 30.87 21.76
C ASN A 18 -14.49 30.03 20.48
N PHE A 19 -15.04 30.68 19.45
CA PHE A 19 -15.21 30.12 18.11
C PHE A 19 -14.10 30.57 17.14
N SER A 20 -12.97 31.05 17.63
CA SER A 20 -11.86 31.49 16.78
C SER A 20 -11.14 30.30 16.18
N ALA A 21 -10.80 30.38 14.90
CA ALA A 21 -9.92 29.39 14.28
C ALA A 21 -8.48 29.61 14.78
N VAL A 22 -7.77 28.53 15.07
CA VAL A 22 -6.37 28.52 15.49
C VAL A 22 -5.49 28.06 14.34
N PRO A 23 -4.23 28.52 14.26
CA PRO A 23 -3.30 28.00 13.27
C PRO A 23 -2.94 26.56 13.62
N CYS A 24 -3.02 25.69 12.61
CA CYS A 24 -2.65 24.29 12.68
C CYS A 24 -1.64 23.95 11.59
N GLU A 25 -0.68 23.10 11.92
CA GLU A 25 0.30 22.53 11.02
C GLU A 25 0.05 21.02 10.92
N VAL A 26 -0.03 20.49 9.70
CA VAL A 26 -0.25 19.06 9.45
C VAL A 26 1.11 18.38 9.39
N GLU A 27 1.41 17.59 10.41
CA GLU A 27 2.65 16.80 10.53
C GLU A 27 2.60 15.52 9.72
N LYS A 28 1.41 14.88 9.64
CA LYS A 28 1.23 13.65 8.86
C LYS A 28 -0.15 13.60 8.23
N TRP A 29 -0.20 13.20 6.97
CA TRP A 29 -1.42 12.86 6.24
C TRP A 29 -1.59 11.35 6.27
N ILE A 30 -2.69 10.87 6.86
CA ILE A 30 -2.90 9.45 7.12
C ILE A 30 -4.22 9.01 6.50
N PRO A 31 -4.18 8.23 5.42
CA PRO A 31 -5.36 7.60 4.87
C PRO A 31 -5.93 6.58 5.86
N ILE A 32 -7.23 6.62 6.07
CA ILE A 32 -7.95 5.64 6.88
C ILE A 32 -9.12 5.05 6.09
N ASN A 33 -9.53 3.84 6.46
CA ASN A 33 -10.70 3.24 5.85
C ASN A 33 -11.98 4.01 6.21
N HIS A 34 -12.96 4.01 5.30
CA HIS A 34 -14.21 4.74 5.46
C HIS A 34 -14.99 4.35 6.72
N TRP A 35 -14.93 3.07 7.13
CA TRP A 35 -15.60 2.62 8.34
C TRP A 35 -15.01 3.29 9.58
N THR A 36 -13.69 3.29 9.73
CA THR A 36 -12.98 3.99 10.82
C THR A 36 -13.30 5.47 10.79
N PHE A 37 -13.31 6.09 9.60
CA PHE A 37 -13.68 7.50 9.44
C PHE A 37 -15.08 7.81 10.00
N GLU A 38 -16.08 6.99 9.66
CA GLU A 38 -17.44 7.13 10.19
C GLU A 38 -17.56 6.79 11.68
N GLN A 39 -16.75 5.86 12.20
CA GLN A 39 -16.70 5.58 13.64
C GLN A 39 -16.20 6.78 14.43
N ILE A 40 -15.16 7.47 13.95
CA ILE A 40 -14.64 8.69 14.60
C ILE A 40 -15.74 9.75 14.71
N LYS A 41 -16.53 9.93 13.64
CA LYS A 41 -17.64 10.89 13.64
C LYS A 41 -18.74 10.54 14.64
N ARG A 42 -19.00 9.24 14.86
CA ARG A 42 -20.03 8.75 15.79
C ARG A 42 -19.56 8.77 17.25
N SER A 43 -18.29 8.42 17.47
CA SER A 43 -17.70 8.24 18.79
C SER A 43 -16.27 8.82 18.84
N PRO A 44 -16.11 10.16 18.90
CA PRO A 44 -14.79 10.81 18.85
C PRO A 44 -13.85 10.55 20.03
N LEU A 45 -14.37 9.95 21.12
CA LEU A 45 -13.59 9.60 22.31
C LEU A 45 -13.22 8.12 22.37
N LEU A 46 -13.48 7.38 21.29
CA LEU A 46 -13.02 6.00 21.16
C LEU A 46 -11.51 6.00 20.91
N ASP A 47 -10.78 5.14 21.62
CA ASP A 47 -9.36 4.93 21.37
C ASP A 47 -9.17 4.33 19.97
N LEU A 48 -8.19 4.85 19.22
CA LEU A 48 -7.92 4.46 17.84
C LEU A 48 -6.44 4.12 17.69
N GLU A 49 -6.16 2.96 17.11
CA GLU A 49 -4.78 2.54 16.83
C GLU A 49 -4.03 3.58 15.96
N VAL A 50 -4.72 4.23 15.02
CA VAL A 50 -4.12 5.30 14.21
C VAL A 50 -3.69 6.50 15.05
N VAL A 51 -4.47 6.90 16.05
CA VAL A 51 -4.11 8.04 16.92
C VAL A 51 -2.98 7.64 17.86
N LYS A 52 -3.08 6.43 18.43
CA LYS A 52 -2.04 5.86 19.28
C LYS A 52 -0.69 5.72 18.55
N ALA A 53 -0.69 5.34 17.27
CA ALA A 53 0.54 5.24 16.48
C ALA A 53 1.23 6.60 16.25
N TYR A 54 0.46 7.70 16.19
CA TYR A 54 0.96 9.02 15.79
C TYR A 54 0.79 10.12 16.85
N HIS A 55 0.45 9.80 18.10
CA HIS A 55 0.27 10.81 19.16
C HIS A 55 1.56 11.61 19.43
N SER A 56 2.73 11.03 19.17
CA SER A 56 4.02 11.70 19.31
C SER A 56 4.25 12.80 18.26
N ASN A 57 3.51 12.77 17.14
CA ASN A 57 3.52 13.82 16.11
C ASN A 57 2.60 14.99 16.47
N MET A 58 1.76 14.87 17.50
CA MET A 58 0.79 15.89 17.88
C MET A 58 1.25 16.64 19.13
N PHE A 59 1.33 17.96 19.03
CA PHE A 59 1.78 18.82 20.13
C PHE A 59 1.40 20.29 19.88
N TYR A 60 1.58 21.13 20.91
CA TYR A 60 1.42 22.57 20.79
C TYR A 60 2.77 23.27 20.99
N ASP A 61 3.21 24.04 20.00
CA ASP A 61 4.44 24.84 20.06
C ASP A 61 4.25 26.21 19.42
N ASN A 62 4.86 27.25 20.01
CA ASN A 62 4.92 28.60 19.46
C ASN A 62 3.59 29.20 18.96
N GLY A 63 2.46 28.84 19.59
CA GLY A 63 1.15 29.34 19.17
C GLY A 63 0.44 28.52 18.09
N ILE A 64 1.05 27.43 17.63
CA ILE A 64 0.60 26.56 16.54
C ILE A 64 0.27 25.18 17.10
N ASN A 65 -0.84 24.59 16.64
CA ASN A 65 -1.17 23.20 16.93
C ASN A 65 -0.58 22.32 15.83
N HIS A 66 0.30 21.41 16.21
CA HIS A 66 0.84 20.38 15.33
C HIS A 66 -0.10 19.18 15.40
N CYS A 67 -0.67 18.84 14.24
CA CYS A 67 -1.81 17.93 14.11
C CYS A 67 -1.49 16.83 13.09
N ILE A 68 -2.26 15.75 13.13
CA ILE A 68 -2.36 14.80 12.01
C ILE A 68 -3.66 15.06 11.22
N MET A 69 -3.65 14.75 9.93
CA MET A 69 -4.84 14.77 9.08
C MET A 69 -5.25 13.34 8.71
N LEU A 70 -6.38 12.88 9.25
CA LEU A 70 -6.97 11.60 8.87
C LEU A 70 -7.81 11.80 7.60
N LEU A 71 -7.47 11.13 6.50
CA LEU A 71 -8.15 11.24 5.20
C LEU A 71 -9.10 10.07 4.99
N ASP A 72 -10.35 10.35 4.60
CA ASP A 72 -11.30 9.32 4.21
C ASP A 72 -10.91 8.72 2.86
N ASN A 73 -10.75 7.40 2.79
CA ASN A 73 -10.38 6.74 1.53
C ASN A 73 -11.50 6.77 0.47
N CYS A 74 -12.77 6.90 0.86
CA CYS A 74 -13.91 6.97 -0.05
C CYS A 74 -14.38 8.41 -0.35
N GLY A 75 -14.04 9.37 0.51
CA GLY A 75 -14.53 10.74 0.46
C GLY A 75 -13.48 11.78 0.07
N ASN A 76 -13.91 13.05 0.01
CA ASN A 76 -13.02 14.22 -0.07
C ASN A 76 -12.74 14.83 1.34
N GLY A 77 -13.42 14.30 2.37
CA GLY A 77 -13.34 14.80 3.73
C GLY A 77 -12.11 14.27 4.47
N GLY A 78 -11.75 14.98 5.54
CA GLY A 78 -10.74 14.58 6.49
C GLY A 78 -11.10 15.03 7.90
N ILE A 79 -10.38 14.51 8.88
CA ILE A 79 -10.49 14.92 10.28
C ILE A 79 -9.09 15.34 10.72
N LEU A 80 -8.92 16.64 11.00
CA LEU A 80 -7.73 17.17 11.64
C LEU A 80 -7.78 16.79 13.12
N VAL A 81 -6.71 16.20 13.64
CA VAL A 81 -6.63 15.69 15.01
C VAL A 81 -5.42 16.24 15.73
N GLU A 82 -5.63 16.65 16.97
CA GLU A 82 -4.59 16.84 17.99
C GLU A 82 -5.07 16.05 19.23
N SER A 83 -4.23 15.18 19.79
CA SER A 83 -4.66 14.28 20.86
C SER A 83 -4.23 14.69 22.27
N GLU A 84 -3.32 15.65 22.44
CA GLU A 84 -2.59 15.94 23.69
C GLU A 84 -1.98 14.68 24.34
N GLY A 85 -1.52 13.72 23.52
CA GLY A 85 -0.92 12.47 23.98
C GLY A 85 -1.92 11.37 24.39
N TYR A 86 -3.21 11.55 24.13
CA TYR A 86 -4.21 10.49 24.28
C TYR A 86 -4.30 9.61 23.02
N ASP A 87 -4.89 8.42 23.18
CA ASP A 87 -5.13 7.45 22.10
C ASP A 87 -6.42 7.73 21.30
N TYR A 88 -7.13 8.82 21.61
CA TYR A 88 -8.34 9.24 20.90
C TYR A 88 -8.23 10.70 20.38
N PRO A 89 -9.03 11.09 19.37
CA PRO A 89 -9.05 12.46 18.80
C PRO A 89 -9.55 13.57 19.76
N ARG A 90 -8.77 13.87 20.81
CA ARG A 90 -9.15 14.80 21.87
C ARG A 90 -9.62 16.15 21.34
N TYR A 91 -8.85 16.76 20.46
CA TYR A 91 -9.26 17.90 19.68
C TYR A 91 -9.38 17.50 18.23
N SER A 92 -10.54 17.76 17.64
CA SER A 92 -10.74 17.45 16.22
C SER A 92 -11.54 18.48 15.47
N CYS A 93 -11.34 18.51 14.16
CA CYS A 93 -12.07 19.35 13.22
C CYS A 93 -12.33 18.58 11.92
N PHE A 94 -13.58 18.52 11.47
CA PHE A 94 -13.89 17.99 10.16
C PHE A 94 -13.50 19.01 9.07
N VAL A 95 -12.75 18.55 8.07
CA VAL A 95 -12.26 19.33 6.94
C VAL A 95 -12.87 18.76 5.66
N PRO A 96 -13.88 19.42 5.06
CA PRO A 96 -14.68 18.84 3.97
C PRO A 96 -13.93 18.62 2.65
N ASN A 97 -12.85 19.35 2.41
CA ASN A 97 -12.04 19.32 1.19
C ASN A 97 -10.60 18.84 1.46
N ALA A 98 -10.40 18.03 2.49
CA ALA A 98 -9.08 17.61 2.94
C ALA A 98 -8.25 16.96 1.82
N ARG A 99 -8.87 16.17 0.92
CA ARG A 99 -8.14 15.53 -0.18
C ARG A 99 -7.63 16.54 -1.20
N THR A 100 -8.42 17.56 -1.52
CA THR A 100 -7.96 18.68 -2.35
C THR A 100 -6.77 19.42 -1.71
N LEU A 101 -6.76 19.55 -0.38
CA LEU A 101 -5.62 20.17 0.34
C LEU A 101 -4.39 19.26 0.30
N TYR A 102 -4.58 17.95 0.42
CA TYR A 102 -3.52 16.95 0.30
C TYR A 102 -2.88 16.95 -1.10
N GLU A 103 -3.69 16.94 -2.15
CA GLU A 103 -3.20 17.02 -3.54
C GLU A 103 -2.43 18.32 -3.80
N ALA A 104 -2.94 19.46 -3.28
CA ALA A 104 -2.27 20.74 -3.40
C ALA A 104 -0.93 20.78 -2.61
N HIS A 105 -0.85 20.04 -1.51
CA HIS A 105 0.37 19.86 -0.72
C HIS A 105 1.43 19.05 -1.49
N LEU A 106 1.01 18.00 -2.19
CA LEU A 106 1.90 17.18 -3.03
C LEU A 106 2.35 17.89 -4.32
N MET A 107 1.60 18.90 -4.76
CA MET A 107 1.89 19.61 -6.00
C MET A 107 3.31 20.17 -6.01
N THR A 108 4.06 19.86 -7.06
CA THR A 108 5.47 20.27 -7.17
C THR A 108 5.61 21.70 -7.70
N ASP A 109 6.80 22.29 -7.57
CA ASP A 109 7.04 23.65 -8.07
C ASP A 109 6.99 23.70 -9.60
N ALA A 110 7.54 22.67 -10.27
CA ALA A 110 7.45 22.55 -11.73
C ALA A 110 5.99 22.35 -12.21
N GLU A 111 5.15 21.61 -11.48
CA GLU A 111 3.72 21.50 -11.81
C GLU A 111 3.00 22.86 -11.68
N ARG A 112 3.34 23.66 -10.67
CA ARG A 112 2.79 25.02 -10.50
C ARG A 112 3.23 25.95 -11.62
N GLU A 113 4.50 25.87 -12.02
CA GLU A 113 5.07 26.66 -13.12
C GLU A 113 4.40 26.29 -14.46
N LEU A 114 4.23 24.99 -14.74
CA LEU A 114 3.53 24.50 -15.93
C LEU A 114 2.09 25.01 -15.99
N ARG A 115 1.36 24.99 -14.86
CA ARG A 115 0.03 25.59 -14.76
C ARG A 115 0.05 27.09 -15.02
N GLY A 116 1.10 27.78 -14.58
CA GLY A 116 1.35 29.19 -14.86
C GLY A 116 1.55 29.47 -16.35
N LEU A 117 2.33 28.65 -17.05
CA LEU A 117 2.55 28.75 -18.50
C LEU A 117 1.23 28.62 -19.26
N ILE A 118 0.41 27.61 -18.93
CA ILE A 118 -0.90 27.40 -19.57
C ILE A 118 -1.78 28.63 -19.40
N ARG A 119 -1.82 29.21 -18.19
CA ARG A 119 -2.60 30.42 -17.91
C ARG A 119 -2.10 31.62 -18.71
N THR A 120 -0.79 31.81 -18.80
CA THR A 120 -0.17 32.89 -19.56
C THR A 120 -0.45 32.75 -21.06
N ALA A 121 -0.30 31.54 -21.61
CA ALA A 121 -0.61 31.23 -23.00
C ALA A 121 -2.08 31.54 -23.34
N ALA A 122 -3.02 31.12 -22.48
CA ALA A 122 -4.43 31.41 -22.66
C ALA A 122 -4.73 32.91 -22.63
N ASN A 123 -4.13 33.67 -21.72
CA ASN A 123 -4.31 35.12 -21.66
C ASN A 123 -3.77 35.82 -22.91
N LYS A 124 -2.58 35.41 -23.39
CA LYS A 124 -1.98 35.95 -24.62
C LYS A 124 -2.85 35.64 -25.84
N ALA A 125 -3.39 34.43 -25.93
CA ALA A 125 -4.32 34.04 -26.99
C ALA A 125 -5.58 34.93 -27.00
N LEU A 126 -6.16 35.18 -25.82
CA LEU A 126 -7.30 36.08 -25.66
C LEU A 126 -6.95 37.50 -26.12
N GLU A 127 -5.80 38.03 -25.70
CA GLU A 127 -5.34 39.37 -26.11
C GLU A 127 -5.22 39.49 -27.64
N THR A 128 -4.67 38.46 -28.31
CA THR A 128 -4.54 38.43 -29.77
C THR A 128 -5.91 38.46 -30.45
N VAL A 129 -6.84 37.61 -30.02
CA VAL A 129 -8.20 37.53 -30.60
C VAL A 129 -9.00 38.80 -30.34
N PHE A 130 -8.84 39.44 -29.19
CA PHE A 130 -9.49 40.72 -28.92
C PHE A 130 -8.86 41.90 -29.67
N ALA A 131 -7.62 41.78 -30.13
CA ALA A 131 -6.96 42.80 -30.94
C ALA A 131 -7.34 42.69 -32.43
N ASP A 132 -7.59 41.48 -32.92
CA ASP A 132 -7.97 41.19 -34.30
C ASP A 132 -8.92 39.97 -34.35
N GLU A 133 -10.15 40.19 -34.81
CA GLU A 133 -11.20 39.17 -34.88
C GLU A 133 -10.88 38.03 -35.86
N ASP A 134 -9.99 38.28 -36.82
CA ASP A 134 -9.54 37.29 -37.81
C ASP A 134 -8.19 36.64 -37.43
N ALA A 135 -7.69 36.87 -36.21
CA ALA A 135 -6.41 36.34 -35.77
C ALA A 135 -6.37 34.80 -35.70
N GLU A 136 -5.32 34.21 -36.28
CA GLU A 136 -5.01 32.79 -36.14
C GLU A 136 -4.09 32.55 -34.94
N ILE A 137 -4.40 31.54 -34.13
CA ILE A 137 -3.59 31.13 -32.99
C ILE A 137 -2.83 29.84 -33.36
N LEU A 138 -1.51 29.92 -33.43
CA LEU A 138 -0.64 28.77 -33.68
C LEU A 138 -0.03 28.25 -32.38
N SER A 139 0.15 26.93 -32.27
CA SER A 139 0.74 26.31 -31.07
C SER A 139 2.13 26.86 -30.73
N ALA A 140 2.94 27.15 -31.75
CA ALA A 140 4.29 27.71 -31.58
C ALA A 140 4.31 29.13 -30.96
N ASP A 141 3.20 29.87 -31.06
CA ASP A 141 3.09 31.22 -30.48
C ASP A 141 2.55 31.22 -29.04
N LEU A 142 1.99 30.08 -28.64
CA LEU A 142 1.36 29.88 -27.34
C LEU A 142 2.35 29.37 -26.29
N ILE A 143 3.18 28.38 -26.65
CA ILE A 143 4.01 27.66 -25.68
C ILE A 143 5.34 27.25 -26.32
N ASP A 144 6.42 27.38 -25.54
CA ASP A 144 7.75 26.87 -25.88
C ASP A 144 7.80 25.36 -25.54
N GLU A 145 7.93 24.52 -26.58
CA GLU A 145 7.95 23.05 -26.43
C GLU A 145 9.15 22.56 -25.59
N ASP A 146 10.30 23.22 -25.71
CA ASP A 146 11.50 22.88 -24.94
C ASP A 146 11.30 23.22 -23.46
N GLU A 147 10.65 24.35 -23.17
CA GLU A 147 10.30 24.75 -21.81
C GLU A 147 9.28 23.79 -21.17
N VAL A 148 8.25 23.38 -21.92
CA VAL A 148 7.26 22.40 -21.46
C VAL A 148 7.93 21.06 -21.17
N SER A 149 8.77 20.57 -22.10
CA SER A 149 9.50 19.32 -21.93
C SER A 149 10.39 19.34 -20.69
N ARG A 150 11.13 20.45 -20.47
CA ARG A 150 11.94 20.66 -19.27
C ARG A 150 11.10 20.59 -18.00
N LEU A 151 9.96 21.28 -17.98
CA LEU A 151 9.08 21.33 -16.79
C LEU A 151 8.43 19.99 -16.48
N VAL A 152 7.99 19.26 -17.50
CA VAL A 152 7.43 17.91 -17.32
C VAL A 152 8.48 16.96 -16.72
N LYS A 153 9.71 16.96 -17.26
CA LYS A 153 10.81 16.15 -16.71
C LYS A 153 11.14 16.54 -15.27
N THR A 154 11.17 17.84 -14.98
CA THR A 154 11.42 18.36 -13.63
C THR A 154 10.31 17.95 -12.66
N ALA A 155 9.04 18.07 -13.07
CA ALA A 155 7.90 17.66 -12.26
C ALA A 155 7.91 16.15 -11.95
N ILE A 156 8.26 15.32 -12.93
CA ILE A 156 8.42 13.86 -12.72
C ILE A 156 9.52 13.60 -11.69
N VAL A 157 10.68 14.24 -11.82
CA VAL A 157 11.79 14.09 -10.87
C VAL A 157 11.41 14.57 -9.46
N GLU A 158 10.73 15.71 -9.35
CA GLU A 158 10.23 16.22 -8.07
C GLU A 158 9.22 15.26 -7.43
N ARG A 159 8.30 14.68 -8.23
CA ARG A 159 7.35 13.65 -7.77
C ARG A 159 8.05 12.38 -7.32
N LEU A 160 9.03 11.89 -8.08
CA LEU A 160 9.80 10.70 -7.73
C LEU A 160 10.52 10.92 -6.39
N ASN A 161 11.14 12.08 -6.18
CA ASN A 161 11.81 12.41 -4.92
C ASN A 161 10.85 12.63 -3.72
N GLN A 162 9.54 12.68 -3.94
CA GLN A 162 8.54 12.66 -2.87
C GLN A 162 8.07 11.25 -2.54
N HIS A 163 8.36 10.27 -3.40
CA HIS A 163 7.95 8.89 -3.18
C HIS A 163 8.87 8.24 -2.13
N PRO A 164 8.33 7.66 -1.06
CA PRO A 164 9.14 7.15 0.05
C PRO A 164 10.14 6.05 -0.35
N GLY A 165 9.84 5.25 -1.37
CA GLY A 165 10.78 4.25 -1.91
C GLY A 165 11.89 4.76 -2.83
N ILE A 166 12.04 6.09 -3.02
CA ILE A 166 13.03 6.68 -3.92
C ILE A 166 14.03 7.51 -3.10
N ASN A 167 15.32 7.18 -3.22
CA ASN A 167 16.38 7.89 -2.51
C ASN A 167 16.75 9.19 -3.23
N GLU A 168 16.89 9.11 -4.55
CA GLU A 168 17.28 10.23 -5.39
C GLU A 168 16.81 9.99 -6.82
N ALA A 169 16.12 10.95 -7.41
CA ALA A 169 15.88 11.04 -8.84
C ALA A 169 16.48 12.35 -9.38
N ARG A 170 17.09 12.32 -10.56
CA ARG A 170 17.63 13.52 -11.22
C ARG A 170 17.57 13.44 -12.73
N CYS A 171 17.33 14.59 -13.37
CA CYS A 171 17.47 14.72 -14.82
C CYS A 171 18.94 14.62 -15.21
N LEU A 172 19.24 13.82 -16.24
CA LEU A 172 20.58 13.73 -16.80
C LEU A 172 20.79 14.79 -17.89
N SER A 173 21.94 15.46 -17.84
CA SER A 173 22.35 16.49 -18.79
C SER A 173 23.87 16.45 -19.00
N PRO A 174 24.38 16.64 -20.24
CA PRO A 174 23.61 16.83 -21.49
C PRO A 174 22.93 15.53 -21.94
N TRP A 175 21.98 15.63 -22.87
CA TRP A 175 21.38 14.45 -23.51
C TRP A 175 22.45 13.68 -24.29
N ILE A 176 22.53 12.38 -24.06
CA ILE A 176 23.43 11.46 -24.72
C ILE A 176 22.56 10.35 -25.34
N PRO A 177 22.75 10.00 -26.64
CA PRO A 177 22.02 8.90 -27.26
C PRO A 177 22.11 7.62 -26.43
N GLU A 178 21.00 6.87 -26.33
CA GLU A 178 20.90 5.58 -25.62
C GLU A 178 21.05 5.66 -24.09
N GLN A 179 21.26 6.86 -23.52
CA GLN A 179 21.21 7.10 -22.09
C GLN A 179 19.77 7.42 -21.65
N PRO A 180 19.30 6.93 -20.49
CA PRO A 180 18.03 7.38 -19.93
C PRO A 180 18.06 8.89 -19.64
N ASP A 181 16.91 9.55 -19.73
CA ASP A 181 16.78 10.97 -19.40
C ASP A 181 16.80 11.24 -17.89
N ILE A 182 16.49 10.22 -17.07
CA ILE A 182 16.35 10.32 -15.62
C ILE A 182 17.16 9.19 -14.98
N ASP A 183 18.00 9.55 -14.03
CA ASP A 183 18.71 8.64 -13.13
C ASP A 183 17.90 8.50 -11.84
N ILE A 184 17.62 7.26 -11.43
CA ILE A 184 16.81 6.93 -10.25
C ILE A 184 17.62 5.99 -9.37
N LYS A 185 17.73 6.34 -8.08
CA LYS A 185 18.33 5.51 -7.05
C LYS A 185 17.27 5.11 -6.03
N THR A 186 17.26 3.82 -5.71
CA THR A 186 16.38 3.21 -4.70
C THR A 186 17.21 2.36 -3.76
N GLU A 187 16.69 2.10 -2.56
CA GLU A 187 17.20 0.98 -1.74
C GLU A 187 16.56 -0.33 -2.21
N PRO A 188 17.21 -1.48 -1.95
CA PRO A 188 16.58 -2.78 -2.08
C PRO A 188 15.32 -2.85 -1.20
N LEU A 189 14.29 -3.52 -1.71
CA LEU A 189 13.07 -3.74 -0.95
C LEU A 189 13.35 -4.67 0.24
N LYS A 190 12.81 -4.31 1.41
CA LYS A 190 12.83 -5.14 2.62
C LYS A 190 11.73 -6.20 2.52
N LYS A 191 12.03 -7.41 2.98
CA LYS A 191 11.07 -8.53 3.02
C LYS A 191 10.39 -8.59 4.39
N ILE A 192 9.08 -8.78 4.40
CA ILE A 192 8.29 -9.07 5.61
C ILE A 192 7.42 -10.29 5.30
N LYS A 193 7.49 -11.33 6.14
CA LYS A 193 6.67 -12.53 5.98
C LYS A 193 5.57 -12.59 7.01
N PHE A 194 4.36 -12.91 6.55
CA PHE A 194 3.22 -13.22 7.40
C PHE A 194 2.87 -14.70 7.27
N TYR A 195 2.78 -15.36 8.42
CA TYR A 195 2.51 -16.77 8.58
C TYR A 195 1.07 -16.98 9.02
N CYS A 196 0.40 -17.96 8.42
CA CYS A 196 -0.94 -18.37 8.80
C CYS A 196 -1.07 -19.90 8.80
N PRO A 197 -1.82 -20.48 9.77
CA PRO A 197 -2.13 -21.90 9.73
C PRO A 197 -3.02 -22.24 8.53
N LEU A 198 -2.76 -23.37 7.88
CA LEU A 198 -3.54 -23.86 6.74
C LEU A 198 -4.67 -24.77 7.23
N LYS A 199 -5.79 -24.74 6.51
CA LYS A 199 -6.80 -25.80 6.57
C LYS A 199 -6.72 -26.58 5.27
N ILE A 200 -6.41 -27.87 5.36
CA ILE A 200 -6.22 -28.73 4.19
C ILE A 200 -7.28 -29.82 4.24
N MET A 201 -8.02 -29.94 3.14
CA MET A 201 -8.95 -31.05 2.94
C MET A 201 -8.37 -31.96 1.87
N GLN A 202 -8.46 -33.28 2.07
CA GLN A 202 -8.07 -34.27 1.07
C GLN A 202 -9.28 -35.08 0.62
N ILE A 203 -9.28 -35.50 -0.64
CA ILE A 203 -10.10 -36.61 -1.13
C ILE A 203 -9.11 -37.67 -1.58
N PRO A 204 -8.91 -38.75 -0.81
CA PRO A 204 -7.97 -39.80 -1.17
C PRO A 204 -8.40 -40.53 -2.44
N ASP A 205 -7.49 -41.27 -3.06
CA ASP A 205 -7.86 -42.04 -4.25
C ASP A 205 -8.67 -43.28 -3.86
N GLU A 206 -9.57 -43.73 -4.75
CA GLU A 206 -10.34 -44.98 -4.57
C GLU A 206 -9.43 -46.18 -4.24
N GLY A 207 -8.19 -46.18 -4.76
CA GLY A 207 -7.21 -47.23 -4.55
C GLY A 207 -6.58 -47.28 -3.16
N ASP A 208 -6.74 -46.23 -2.35
CA ASP A 208 -6.20 -46.16 -0.99
C ASP A 208 -7.05 -46.94 0.03
N TYR A 209 -8.30 -47.26 -0.34
CA TYR A 209 -9.22 -48.03 0.50
C TYR A 209 -9.16 -49.52 0.16
N MET A 210 -9.03 -50.34 1.21
CA MET A 210 -9.03 -51.80 1.09
C MET A 210 -10.43 -52.37 0.77
N ASP A 211 -11.48 -51.63 1.14
CA ASP A 211 -12.89 -51.92 0.85
C ASP A 211 -13.52 -50.70 0.18
N LEU A 212 -14.05 -50.88 -1.04
CA LEU A 212 -14.66 -49.79 -1.80
C LEU A 212 -15.97 -49.30 -1.18
N ASP A 213 -16.61 -50.12 -0.32
CA ASP A 213 -17.81 -49.71 0.41
C ASP A 213 -17.50 -48.64 1.50
N ASP A 214 -16.23 -48.48 1.90
CA ASP A 214 -15.77 -47.47 2.87
C ASP A 214 -15.36 -46.13 2.20
N TYR A 215 -15.26 -46.09 0.87
CA TYR A 215 -14.96 -44.86 0.12
C TYR A 215 -16.26 -44.11 -0.20
N ASP A 216 -16.46 -42.95 0.41
CA ASP A 216 -17.61 -42.07 0.13
C ASP A 216 -17.26 -40.89 -0.80
N GLY A 217 -15.98 -40.68 -1.09
CA GLY A 217 -15.49 -39.58 -1.93
C GLY A 217 -15.68 -38.20 -1.30
N GLU A 218 -15.94 -38.14 0.01
CA GLU A 218 -16.14 -36.90 0.72
C GLU A 218 -14.79 -36.30 1.17
N PRO A 219 -14.66 -34.96 1.22
CA PRO A 219 -13.45 -34.33 1.72
C PRO A 219 -13.20 -34.62 3.21
N GLU A 220 -12.02 -35.14 3.52
CA GLU A 220 -11.53 -35.41 4.87
C GLU A 220 -10.54 -34.32 5.32
N ASP A 221 -10.54 -33.98 6.61
CA ASP A 221 -9.57 -33.03 7.18
C ASP A 221 -8.18 -33.66 7.23
N LEU A 222 -7.21 -33.06 6.55
CA LEU A 222 -5.82 -33.46 6.55
C LEU A 222 -5.01 -32.48 7.43
N PRO A 223 -4.49 -32.94 8.59
CA PRO A 223 -3.62 -32.09 9.39
C PRO A 223 -2.42 -31.61 8.58
N SER A 224 -2.08 -30.31 8.69
CA SER A 224 -1.04 -29.67 7.89
C SER A 224 0.34 -30.34 8.00
N TYR A 225 0.67 -30.92 9.16
CA TYR A 225 1.92 -31.66 9.37
C TYR A 225 2.01 -32.97 8.55
N CYS A 226 0.87 -33.52 8.10
CA CYS A 226 0.83 -34.66 7.19
C CYS A 226 1.09 -34.25 5.74
N ALA A 227 0.69 -33.03 5.34
CA ALA A 227 0.77 -32.52 3.97
C ALA A 227 2.14 -31.92 3.60
N VAL A 228 3.16 -32.08 4.46
CA VAL A 228 4.47 -31.44 4.27
C VAL A 228 5.16 -31.84 2.96
N SER A 229 4.97 -33.07 2.46
CA SER A 229 5.51 -33.48 1.16
C SER A 229 4.81 -32.83 -0.03
N ALA A 230 3.55 -32.39 0.12
CA ALA A 230 2.78 -31.72 -0.93
C ALA A 230 3.14 -30.23 -1.11
N ALA A 231 4.10 -29.69 -0.35
CA ALA A 231 4.48 -28.28 -0.44
C ALA A 231 4.89 -27.84 -1.86
N GLY A 232 5.55 -28.73 -2.61
CA GLY A 232 5.93 -28.47 -4.00
C GLY A 232 4.72 -28.34 -4.92
N ASP A 233 3.79 -29.29 -4.86
CA ASP A 233 2.58 -29.32 -5.68
C ASP A 233 1.67 -28.13 -5.36
N ILE A 234 1.54 -27.79 -4.08
CA ILE A 234 0.75 -26.63 -3.65
C ILE A 234 1.37 -25.32 -4.16
N ASN A 235 2.69 -25.16 -4.09
CA ASN A 235 3.34 -23.96 -4.62
C ASN A 235 3.22 -23.86 -6.15
N LEU A 236 3.32 -24.98 -6.87
CA LEU A 236 3.06 -25.02 -8.31
C LEU A 236 1.62 -24.59 -8.63
N ALA A 237 0.63 -25.09 -7.88
CA ALA A 237 -0.75 -24.69 -8.06
C ALA A 237 -0.98 -23.20 -7.77
N ILE A 238 -0.26 -22.62 -6.80
CA ILE A 238 -0.29 -21.18 -6.51
C ILE A 238 0.28 -20.38 -7.69
N GLU A 239 1.41 -20.81 -8.25
CA GLU A 239 2.01 -20.18 -9.43
C GLU A 239 1.09 -20.24 -10.65
N GLU A 240 0.44 -21.38 -10.90
CA GLU A 240 -0.55 -21.54 -11.98
C GLU A 240 -1.84 -20.75 -11.75
N TYR A 241 -2.18 -20.45 -10.50
CA TYR A 241 -3.31 -19.58 -10.16
C TYR A 241 -3.02 -18.12 -10.48
N ALA A 242 -1.76 -17.69 -10.41
CA ALA A 242 -1.39 -16.30 -10.58
C ALA A 242 -1.81 -15.76 -11.97
N SER A 243 -2.35 -14.55 -11.98
CA SER A 243 -2.72 -13.86 -13.23
C SER A 243 -1.51 -13.15 -13.84
N PRO A 244 -1.45 -12.93 -15.17
CA PRO A 244 -0.32 -12.22 -15.78
C PRO A 244 -0.08 -10.80 -15.25
N CYS A 245 -1.10 -10.12 -14.72
CA CYS A 245 -0.94 -8.82 -14.09
C CYS A 245 -0.26 -8.85 -12.70
N GLU A 246 -0.12 -10.04 -12.11
CA GLU A 246 0.48 -10.27 -10.80
C GLU A 246 2.00 -10.53 -10.88
N GLU A 247 2.58 -10.58 -12.08
CA GLU A 247 4.01 -10.92 -12.32
C GLU A 247 4.97 -10.13 -11.41
N ASP A 248 4.83 -8.80 -11.35
CA ASP A 248 5.75 -7.95 -10.56
C ASP A 248 5.25 -7.65 -9.14
N ARG A 249 3.92 -7.69 -8.92
CA ARG A 249 3.28 -7.15 -7.70
C ARG A 249 2.50 -8.18 -6.89
N GLY A 250 2.30 -9.38 -7.42
CA GLY A 250 1.43 -10.39 -6.83
C GLY A 250 0.02 -9.84 -6.61
N ILE A 251 -0.57 -10.18 -5.46
CA ILE A 251 -1.88 -9.70 -5.00
C ILE A 251 -1.97 -8.16 -5.03
N MET A 252 -0.83 -7.47 -4.84
CA MET A 252 -0.80 -6.00 -4.83
C MET A 252 -1.16 -5.37 -6.19
N ALA A 253 -1.17 -6.15 -7.29
CA ALA A 253 -1.59 -5.69 -8.61
C ALA A 253 -3.05 -5.19 -8.66
N TYR A 254 -3.95 -5.80 -7.87
CA TYR A 254 -5.36 -5.39 -7.78
C TYR A 254 -5.70 -4.67 -6.47
N LEU A 255 -4.80 -4.66 -5.48
CA LEU A 255 -4.91 -3.80 -4.29
C LEU A 255 -4.38 -2.37 -4.53
N GLY A 256 -3.67 -2.16 -5.65
CA GLY A 256 -3.08 -0.89 -6.05
C GLY A 256 -4.08 0.26 -5.99
N GLY A 257 -3.80 1.25 -5.13
CA GLY A 257 -4.66 2.42 -4.89
C GLY A 257 -5.09 2.59 -3.43
N ARG A 258 -4.88 1.57 -2.59
CA ARG A 258 -5.03 1.71 -1.14
C ARG A 258 -3.86 2.50 -0.58
N GLU A 259 -4.06 3.79 -0.33
CA GLU A 259 -3.02 4.68 0.19
C GLU A 259 -2.41 4.19 1.52
N MET A 260 -3.19 3.47 2.36
CA MET A 260 -2.72 2.86 3.61
C MET A 260 -1.68 1.74 3.40
N LEU A 261 -1.64 1.14 2.22
CA LEU A 261 -0.64 0.15 1.81
C LEU A 261 0.44 0.79 0.94
N GLY A 262 0.58 2.12 0.99
CA GLY A 262 1.47 2.88 0.12
C GLY A 262 2.92 2.38 0.14
N LYS A 263 3.36 1.82 1.28
CA LYS A 263 4.69 1.24 1.48
C LYS A 263 4.91 -0.16 0.90
N VAL A 264 3.84 -0.84 0.51
CA VAL A 264 3.88 -2.24 0.07
C VAL A 264 3.99 -2.29 -1.45
N TYR A 265 5.11 -2.82 -1.92
CA TYR A 265 5.38 -2.98 -3.35
C TYR A 265 4.67 -4.21 -3.92
N SER A 266 4.90 -5.38 -3.31
CA SER A 266 4.37 -6.67 -3.77
C SER A 266 3.94 -7.57 -2.62
N ILE A 267 3.02 -8.49 -2.90
CA ILE A 267 2.52 -9.51 -1.95
C ILE A 267 2.38 -10.83 -2.70
N PHE A 268 3.16 -11.85 -2.33
CA PHE A 268 3.11 -13.17 -2.94
C PHE A 268 2.76 -14.25 -1.89
N PRO A 269 1.63 -14.96 -2.06
CA PRO A 269 1.30 -16.12 -1.24
C PRO A 269 2.12 -17.32 -1.69
N TYR A 270 2.50 -18.20 -0.76
CA TYR A 270 3.08 -19.51 -1.00
C TYR A 270 2.95 -20.36 0.27
N VAL A 271 3.37 -21.62 0.24
CA VAL A 271 3.45 -22.48 1.43
C VAL A 271 4.90 -22.87 1.74
N GLU A 272 5.24 -22.93 3.02
CA GLU A 272 6.57 -23.38 3.45
C GLU A 272 6.53 -24.32 4.66
N LYS A 273 7.52 -25.20 4.72
CA LYS A 273 7.70 -26.14 5.82
C LYS A 273 8.39 -25.44 6.99
N MET A 274 7.78 -25.50 8.17
CA MET A 274 8.37 -24.98 9.41
C MET A 274 8.02 -25.91 10.59
N ASP A 275 9.03 -26.30 11.38
CA ASP A 275 8.87 -27.16 12.57
C ASP A 275 8.05 -28.46 12.35
N ASN A 276 8.26 -29.12 11.20
CA ASN A 276 7.50 -30.30 10.74
C ASN A 276 6.02 -30.06 10.44
N ASP A 277 5.63 -28.80 10.28
CA ASP A 277 4.29 -28.41 9.87
C ASP A 277 4.34 -27.62 8.56
N LEU A 278 3.20 -27.52 7.88
CA LEU A 278 3.04 -26.74 6.66
C LEU A 278 2.30 -25.44 6.95
N TRP A 279 2.90 -24.31 6.57
CA TRP A 279 2.37 -22.98 6.83
C TRP A 279 2.07 -22.24 5.53
N GLY A 280 0.99 -21.48 5.53
CA GLY A 280 0.73 -20.48 4.49
C GLY A 280 1.52 -19.23 4.80
N VAL A 281 2.21 -18.70 3.79
CA VAL A 281 3.04 -17.50 3.92
C VAL A 281 2.62 -16.46 2.88
N PHE A 282 2.50 -15.21 3.32
CA PHE A 282 2.44 -14.05 2.45
C PHE A 282 3.78 -13.31 2.55
N GLU A 283 4.62 -13.41 1.52
CA GLU A 283 5.84 -12.61 1.40
C GLU A 283 5.51 -11.23 0.85
N CYS A 284 5.72 -10.21 1.67
CA CYS A 284 5.53 -8.82 1.33
C CYS A 284 6.89 -8.16 1.10
N LYS A 285 7.01 -7.38 0.02
CA LYS A 285 8.17 -6.50 -0.20
C LYS A 285 7.77 -5.06 0.06
N VAL A 286 8.51 -4.37 0.92
CA VAL A 286 8.28 -2.97 1.31
C VAL A 286 9.51 -2.13 1.04
N PHE A 287 9.34 -0.86 0.70
CA PHE A 287 10.49 0.04 0.46
C PHE A 287 10.92 0.82 1.71
N GLU A 288 10.11 0.81 2.77
CA GLU A 288 10.40 1.41 4.08
C GLU A 288 9.84 0.52 5.20
N ASP A 289 10.32 0.71 6.42
CA ASP A 289 9.75 0.01 7.57
C ASP A 289 8.29 0.43 7.79
N LEU A 290 7.46 -0.56 8.08
CA LEU A 290 6.07 -0.35 8.45
C LEU A 290 6.00 0.00 9.93
N ASP A 291 5.33 1.11 10.26
CA ASP A 291 4.97 1.37 11.64
C ASP A 291 3.86 0.42 12.13
N SER A 292 3.53 0.46 13.42
CA SER A 292 2.55 -0.46 14.01
C SER A 292 1.17 -0.38 13.37
N TYR A 293 0.75 0.82 12.91
CA TYR A 293 -0.54 0.99 12.26
C TYR A 293 -0.51 0.47 10.82
N GLU A 294 0.56 0.75 10.08
CA GLU A 294 0.76 0.24 8.71
C GLU A 294 0.88 -1.30 8.68
N LEU A 295 1.60 -1.87 9.65
CA LEU A 295 1.74 -3.33 9.79
C LEU A 295 0.40 -4.00 10.07
N GLU A 296 -0.42 -3.43 10.96
CA GLU A 296 -1.74 -3.98 11.27
C GLU A 296 -2.74 -3.78 10.11
N ALA A 297 -2.65 -2.65 9.40
CA ALA A 297 -3.43 -2.44 8.19
C ALA A 297 -3.09 -3.48 7.10
N LEU A 298 -1.81 -3.82 6.94
CA LEU A 298 -1.37 -4.90 6.04
C LEU A 298 -1.88 -6.26 6.54
N ARG A 299 -1.72 -6.59 7.83
CA ARG A 299 -2.21 -7.85 8.42
C ARG A 299 -3.73 -8.02 8.20
N SER A 300 -4.50 -6.96 8.42
CA SER A 300 -5.94 -6.95 8.20
C SER A 300 -6.29 -7.17 6.73
N GLU A 301 -5.54 -6.57 5.81
CA GLU A 301 -5.76 -6.79 4.38
C GLU A 301 -5.44 -8.23 3.98
N LEU A 302 -4.28 -8.75 4.38
CA LEU A 302 -3.86 -10.12 4.08
C LEU A 302 -4.83 -11.15 4.67
N SER A 303 -5.37 -10.89 5.87
CA SER A 303 -6.40 -11.74 6.48
C SER A 303 -7.69 -11.74 5.66
N GLY A 304 -8.10 -10.59 5.12
CA GLY A 304 -9.23 -10.49 4.19
C GLY A 304 -8.96 -11.23 2.87
N GLN A 305 -7.75 -11.10 2.33
CA GLN A 305 -7.33 -11.84 1.13
C GLN A 305 -7.31 -13.34 1.37
N ALA A 306 -6.88 -13.81 2.55
CA ALA A 306 -6.89 -15.24 2.89
C ALA A 306 -8.31 -15.82 3.04
N SER A 307 -9.28 -15.04 3.53
CA SER A 307 -10.63 -15.53 3.86
C SER A 307 -11.67 -15.43 2.75
N ASP A 308 -11.63 -14.39 1.92
CA ASP A 308 -12.71 -14.04 0.96
C ASP A 308 -12.13 -13.55 -0.39
N GLY A 309 -10.91 -12.99 -0.38
CA GLY A 309 -10.24 -12.53 -1.59
C GLY A 309 -9.55 -13.66 -2.36
N TRP A 310 -8.24 -13.49 -2.59
CA TRP A 310 -7.40 -14.49 -3.26
C TRP A 310 -7.59 -15.92 -2.73
N GLY A 311 -7.65 -16.09 -1.41
CA GLY A 311 -7.73 -17.39 -0.75
C GLY A 311 -9.03 -18.14 -1.02
N GLU A 312 -10.17 -17.45 -1.11
CA GLU A 312 -11.47 -18.08 -1.44
C GLU A 312 -11.45 -18.66 -2.86
N GLY A 313 -10.85 -17.94 -3.81
CA GLY A 313 -10.72 -18.42 -5.18
C GLY A 313 -9.72 -19.58 -5.31
N PHE A 314 -8.67 -19.59 -4.50
CA PHE A 314 -7.67 -20.66 -4.48
C PHE A 314 -8.20 -21.95 -3.85
N GLU A 315 -8.88 -21.87 -2.70
CA GLU A 315 -9.35 -23.06 -1.96
C GLU A 315 -10.38 -23.91 -2.72
N GLN A 316 -11.03 -23.35 -3.73
CA GLN A 316 -12.01 -24.04 -4.57
C GLN A 316 -11.36 -24.91 -5.67
N ARG A 317 -10.03 -24.89 -5.78
CA ARG A 317 -9.29 -25.61 -6.82
C ARG A 317 -8.73 -26.92 -6.27
N GLU A 318 -8.98 -27.99 -7.01
CA GLU A 318 -8.35 -29.28 -6.73
C GLU A 318 -6.88 -29.24 -7.13
N ILE A 319 -6.03 -29.76 -6.24
CA ILE A 319 -4.60 -29.96 -6.47
C ILE A 319 -4.38 -31.47 -6.46
N GLU A 320 -4.10 -32.05 -7.63
CA GLU A 320 -3.78 -33.48 -7.72
C GLU A 320 -2.36 -33.72 -7.20
N THR A 321 -2.22 -34.67 -6.28
CA THR A 321 -0.94 -35.05 -5.67
C THR A 321 -0.77 -36.56 -5.72
N ASP A 322 0.48 -37.03 -5.87
CA ASP A 322 0.77 -38.46 -5.95
C ASP A 322 0.52 -39.18 -4.61
N ASP A 323 0.69 -38.48 -3.48
CA ASP A 323 0.68 -39.06 -2.13
C ASP A 323 -0.65 -38.90 -1.37
N PHE A 324 -1.51 -37.96 -1.77
CA PHE A 324 -2.72 -37.57 -1.02
C PHE A 324 -3.99 -37.50 -1.85
N GLY A 325 -3.97 -37.98 -3.10
CA GLY A 325 -5.07 -37.78 -4.02
C GLY A 325 -5.30 -36.29 -4.30
N LYS A 326 -6.53 -35.81 -4.11
CA LYS A 326 -6.90 -34.42 -4.38
C LYS A 326 -6.89 -33.57 -3.11
N LEU A 327 -6.13 -32.49 -3.13
CA LEU A 327 -6.08 -31.52 -2.03
C LEU A 327 -6.87 -30.24 -2.34
N TYR A 328 -7.49 -29.69 -1.32
CA TYR A 328 -8.04 -28.33 -1.29
C TYR A 328 -7.42 -27.59 -0.11
N VAL A 329 -6.74 -26.48 -0.40
CA VAL A 329 -5.93 -25.76 0.57
C VAL A 329 -6.52 -24.38 0.83
N SER A 330 -6.92 -24.14 2.07
CA SER A 330 -7.37 -22.83 2.54
C SER A 330 -6.31 -22.16 3.41
N PHE A 331 -6.00 -20.91 3.12
CA PHE A 331 -5.13 -20.06 3.93
C PHE A 331 -5.86 -19.48 5.15
N TYR A 332 -7.12 -19.87 5.36
CA TYR A 332 -7.99 -19.39 6.43
C TYR A 332 -8.79 -20.54 7.08
N GLY A 333 -9.44 -20.25 8.20
CA GLY A 333 -10.43 -21.16 8.80
C GLY A 333 -9.87 -22.32 9.62
N ALA A 334 -8.55 -22.43 9.78
CA ALA A 334 -7.94 -23.40 10.69
C ALA A 334 -8.32 -23.11 12.17
N PRO A 335 -8.33 -24.12 13.06
CA PRO A 335 -8.59 -23.90 14.48
C PRO A 335 -7.57 -22.94 15.12
N GLY A 336 -8.06 -21.88 15.78
CA GLY A 336 -7.18 -20.90 16.43
C GLY A 336 -6.40 -20.01 15.45
N TRP A 337 -6.87 -19.89 14.22
CA TRP A 337 -6.24 -19.11 13.16
C TRP A 337 -5.92 -17.69 13.60
N ALA A 338 -4.65 -17.31 13.46
CA ALA A 338 -4.17 -15.95 13.62
C ALA A 338 -2.97 -15.77 12.70
N MET A 339 -3.00 -14.73 11.88
CA MET A 339 -1.88 -14.34 11.04
C MET A 339 -0.82 -13.64 11.88
N LYS A 340 0.43 -14.07 11.77
CA LYS A 340 1.56 -13.57 12.57
C LYS A 340 2.76 -13.22 11.71
N THR A 341 3.55 -12.24 12.13
CA THR A 341 4.82 -11.93 11.45
C THR A 341 5.89 -12.98 11.81
N GLY A 342 6.97 -13.03 11.03
CA GLY A 342 8.14 -13.85 11.37
C GLY A 342 8.69 -13.56 12.78
N GLU A 343 8.76 -12.28 13.15
CA GLU A 343 9.20 -11.85 14.49
C GLU A 343 8.28 -12.39 15.60
N GLU A 344 6.95 -12.33 15.41
CA GLU A 344 5.96 -12.87 16.36
C GLU A 344 6.01 -14.39 16.47
N MET A 345 6.48 -15.06 15.42
CA MET A 345 6.75 -16.50 15.38
C MET A 345 8.12 -16.86 15.98
N GLY A 346 8.95 -15.87 16.32
CA GLY A 346 10.32 -16.08 16.82
C GLY A 346 11.29 -16.54 15.74
N ILE A 347 10.97 -16.32 14.46
CA ILE A 347 11.81 -16.64 13.31
C ILE A 347 12.83 -15.50 13.17
N PRO A 348 14.14 -15.77 13.20
CA PRO A 348 15.14 -14.73 13.04
C PRO A 348 15.10 -14.17 11.61
N ASP A 349 15.28 -12.85 11.48
CA ASP A 349 15.51 -12.21 10.18
C ASP A 349 16.82 -12.74 9.60
N ILE A 350 16.72 -13.71 8.69
CA ILE A 350 17.85 -14.11 7.87
C ILE A 350 17.85 -13.16 6.68
N GLU A 351 18.76 -12.19 6.68
CA GLU A 351 19.08 -11.45 5.46
C GLU A 351 19.55 -12.48 4.43
N ASP A 352 18.74 -12.72 3.38
CA ASP A 352 19.15 -13.44 2.19
C ASP A 352 20.18 -12.58 1.42
N ASP A 353 21.37 -12.38 1.98
CA ASP A 353 22.52 -11.90 1.23
C ASP A 353 23.41 -13.09 0.87
N GLN A 354 23.00 -13.82 -0.17
CA GLN A 354 23.94 -14.43 -1.12
C GLN A 354 23.29 -14.42 -2.51
N GLY A 355 23.64 -13.40 -3.30
CA GLY A 355 23.64 -13.57 -4.74
C GLY A 355 24.49 -14.80 -5.07
N LEU A 356 23.84 -15.87 -5.51
CA LEU A 356 24.52 -16.95 -6.22
C LEU A 356 25.07 -16.32 -7.49
N ASP A 357 26.36 -16.02 -7.43
CA ASP A 357 27.23 -15.81 -8.59
C ASP A 357 27.03 -17.03 -9.50
N ASP A 358 26.28 -16.82 -10.59
CA ASP A 358 26.18 -17.76 -11.70
C ASP A 358 27.57 -17.90 -12.30
N GLY A 359 28.33 -18.83 -11.70
CA GLY A 359 29.64 -19.23 -12.13
C GLY A 359 29.56 -19.76 -13.56
N ASP A 360 29.92 -18.89 -14.50
CA ASP A 360 30.73 -19.14 -15.68
C ASP A 360 30.86 -20.63 -16.07
N ILE A 361 29.83 -21.20 -16.69
CA ILE A 361 29.96 -22.44 -17.46
C ILE A 361 30.39 -22.04 -18.87
N SER A 362 31.66 -21.66 -19.01
CA SER A 362 32.36 -21.85 -20.27
C SER A 362 32.70 -23.34 -20.38
N MET A 363 32.02 -24.07 -21.26
CA MET A 363 32.52 -25.35 -21.76
C MET A 363 32.88 -25.22 -23.22
N TYR A 364 34.09 -25.69 -23.50
CA TYR A 364 34.71 -25.95 -24.79
C TYR A 364 33.85 -26.79 -25.74
#